data_AF-A0A430EIV3-F1
#
_entry.id   AF-A0A430EIV3-F1
#
_cell.length_a   1.000
_cell.length_b   1.000
_cell.length_c   1.000
_cell.angle_alpha   90.00
_cell.angle_beta   90.00
_cell.angle_gamma   90.00
#
_symmetry.space_group_name_H-M   'P 1'
#
loop_
_entity.id
_entity.type
_entity.pdbx_description
1 polymer ?
#
loop_
_entity_poly.entity_id
_entity_poly.type
_entity_poly.pdbx_seq_one_letter_code
_entity_poly.pdbx_strand_id
1 'polypeptide(L)'
;MTAISWFARIVTSDGNPLIGQIVQLQLFDMKSGWRSIADATTASDGSVKGRADDGMADAKLAPMLRLVDVEAASAVLGGVPQLTASANEGTLTADFGEIVRIEQQAHFQLGRVAPKRLGRDTATIGGVAIPAAARVAVGARLAGVDGDTVGAATAATAATRIDADALVTRATVAERLATERERDLAALRGERDDVIARLADSENQLAALRAAAAAGAAGKSTDTIGLASSVISIGDFATQVGREIDGAQIALRTRGFSLGTISVNARALVDQGGKGITFPGQEDLKTVGGGLTDIGLQFNPSPVTETSGVQIPDIRQLTESAARRVLASVGLALDAHHGPPQINPDCAEGQAMLQAPKAGDSAARGSTVMAIFARSTT
;
A
#
# COMPACT_ATOMS: atom_id res chain seq x y z
N MET A 1 -8.03 -28.29 -3.28
CA MET A 1 -6.89 -27.92 -4.13
C MET A 1 -7.42 -26.91 -5.12
N THR A 2 -7.07 -25.65 -4.91
CA THR A 2 -7.43 -24.57 -5.84
C THR A 2 -6.29 -24.45 -6.83
N ALA A 3 -6.58 -24.61 -8.12
CA ALA A 3 -5.57 -24.38 -9.14
C ALA A 3 -5.41 -22.86 -9.35
N ILE A 4 -4.21 -22.34 -9.21
CA ILE A 4 -3.88 -20.94 -9.44
C ILE A 4 -3.30 -20.79 -10.84
N SER A 5 -4.00 -20.07 -11.71
CA SER A 5 -3.46 -19.64 -13.00
C SER A 5 -3.02 -18.19 -12.88
N TRP A 6 -1.79 -17.87 -13.29
CA TRP A 6 -1.23 -16.53 -13.09
C TRP A 6 -0.55 -16.03 -14.34
N PHE A 7 -0.54 -14.70 -14.51
CA PHE A 7 0.14 -14.06 -15.61
C PHE A 7 0.62 -12.65 -15.25
N ALA A 8 1.67 -12.20 -15.95
CA ALA A 8 2.21 -10.85 -15.88
C ALA A 8 2.90 -10.50 -17.20
N ARG A 9 3.15 -9.22 -17.43
CA ARG A 9 4.06 -8.75 -18.49
C ARG A 9 5.17 -7.94 -17.86
N ILE A 10 6.42 -8.29 -18.11
CA ILE A 10 7.58 -7.64 -17.51
C ILE A 10 8.32 -6.87 -18.58
N VAL A 11 8.47 -5.57 -18.35
CA VAL A 11 9.16 -4.63 -19.23
C VAL A 11 10.27 -3.92 -18.47
N THR A 12 11.28 -3.47 -19.19
CA THR A 12 12.35 -2.58 -18.69
C THR A 12 11.81 -1.15 -18.49
N SER A 13 12.59 -0.28 -17.84
CA SER A 13 12.27 1.15 -17.69
C SER A 13 12.03 1.87 -19.01
N ASP A 14 12.60 1.36 -20.10
CA ASP A 14 12.47 1.91 -21.45
C ASP A 14 11.25 1.33 -22.21
N GLY A 15 10.42 0.52 -21.54
CA GLY A 15 9.24 -0.12 -22.13
C GLY A 15 9.55 -1.34 -23.00
N ASN A 16 10.82 -1.75 -23.12
CA ASN A 16 11.19 -2.95 -23.87
C ASN A 16 10.88 -4.22 -23.07
N PRO A 17 10.41 -5.31 -23.72
CA PRO A 17 10.12 -6.57 -23.04
C PRO A 17 11.37 -7.16 -22.41
N LEU A 18 11.26 -7.61 -21.16
CA LEU A 18 12.33 -8.29 -20.46
C LEU A 18 12.28 -9.79 -20.79
N ILE A 19 13.26 -10.30 -21.55
CA ILE A 19 13.26 -11.66 -22.10
C ILE A 19 14.16 -12.57 -21.26
N GLY A 20 13.71 -13.81 -20.98
CA GLY A 20 14.53 -14.81 -20.31
C GLY A 20 14.66 -14.64 -18.80
N GLN A 21 13.93 -13.70 -18.19
CA GLN A 21 13.94 -13.51 -16.74
C GLN A 21 13.18 -14.64 -16.06
N ILE A 22 13.79 -15.26 -15.05
CA ILE A 22 13.13 -16.26 -14.21
C ILE A 22 12.42 -15.56 -13.07
N VAL A 23 11.11 -15.77 -12.98
CA VAL A 23 10.27 -15.23 -11.91
C VAL A 23 9.60 -16.35 -11.14
N GLN A 24 9.40 -16.08 -9.86
CA GLN A 24 8.83 -17.01 -8.90
C GLN A 24 7.53 -16.44 -8.34
N LEU A 25 6.46 -17.24 -8.43
CA LEU A 25 5.22 -17.00 -7.70
C LEU A 25 5.36 -17.53 -6.27
N GLN A 26 5.17 -16.65 -5.30
CA GLN A 26 5.18 -16.99 -3.89
C GLN A 26 3.81 -16.76 -3.26
N LEU A 27 3.45 -17.66 -2.36
CA LEU A 27 2.24 -17.62 -1.55
C LEU A 27 2.64 -17.39 -0.08
N PHE A 28 1.90 -16.52 0.60
CA PHE A 28 2.10 -16.29 2.02
C PHE A 28 1.38 -17.36 2.87
N ASP A 29 2.15 -18.08 3.67
CA ASP A 29 1.67 -18.99 4.71
C ASP A 29 1.85 -18.33 6.08
N MET A 30 0.80 -18.33 6.91
CA MET A 30 0.84 -17.77 8.25
C MET A 30 1.86 -18.47 9.17
N LYS A 31 2.19 -19.74 8.92
CA LYS A 31 3.16 -20.50 9.72
C LYS A 31 4.59 -20.35 9.22
N SER A 32 4.76 -20.33 7.90
CA SER A 32 6.06 -20.50 7.25
C SER A 32 6.56 -19.24 6.55
N GLY A 33 5.75 -18.18 6.50
CA GLY A 33 6.02 -16.97 5.73
C GLY A 33 5.85 -17.20 4.23
N TRP A 34 6.62 -16.48 3.42
CA TRP A 34 6.56 -16.59 1.96
C TRP A 34 7.19 -17.88 1.46
N ARG A 35 6.43 -18.66 0.70
CA ARG A 35 6.87 -19.92 0.09
C ARG A 35 6.67 -19.90 -1.42
N SER A 36 7.66 -20.37 -2.17
CA SER A 36 7.52 -20.59 -3.61
C SER A 36 6.49 -21.68 -3.94
N ILE A 37 5.65 -21.42 -4.94
CA ILE A 37 4.65 -22.37 -5.43
C ILE A 37 4.75 -22.62 -6.94
N ALA A 38 5.42 -21.76 -7.71
CA ALA A 38 5.72 -21.98 -9.12
C ALA A 38 6.83 -21.03 -9.61
N ASP A 39 7.56 -21.45 -10.64
CA ASP A 39 8.54 -20.64 -11.35
C ASP A 39 8.18 -20.61 -12.84
N ALA A 40 8.44 -19.49 -13.51
CA ALA A 40 8.32 -19.39 -14.97
C ALA A 40 9.31 -18.38 -15.55
N THR A 41 9.57 -18.49 -16.85
CA THR A 41 10.50 -17.63 -17.57
C THR A 41 9.74 -16.69 -18.49
N THR A 42 10.15 -15.42 -18.57
CA THR A 42 9.54 -14.46 -19.49
C THR A 42 9.82 -14.81 -20.95
N ALA A 43 8.77 -14.76 -21.76
CA ALA A 43 8.82 -15.00 -23.20
C ALA A 43 9.41 -13.78 -23.96
N SER A 44 9.55 -13.91 -25.28
CA SER A 44 10.11 -12.88 -26.15
C SER A 44 9.35 -11.55 -26.18
N ASP A 45 8.09 -11.55 -25.75
CA ASP A 45 7.21 -10.38 -25.63
C ASP A 45 7.15 -9.82 -24.20
N GLY A 46 7.98 -10.36 -23.30
CA GLY A 46 8.01 -10.02 -21.88
C GLY A 46 6.86 -10.65 -21.08
N SER A 47 5.96 -11.41 -21.71
CA SER A 47 4.87 -12.08 -21.01
C SER A 47 5.39 -13.27 -20.21
N VAL A 48 4.78 -13.51 -19.06
CA VAL A 48 5.00 -14.70 -18.25
C VAL A 48 3.65 -15.21 -17.77
N LYS A 49 3.49 -16.54 -17.84
CA LYS A 49 2.29 -17.22 -17.37
C LYS A 49 2.68 -18.54 -16.74
N GLY A 50 1.94 -18.94 -15.72
CA GLY A 50 2.15 -20.22 -15.07
C GLY A 50 0.89 -20.75 -14.42
N ARG A 51 0.99 -22.00 -13.97
CA ARG A 51 -0.04 -22.66 -13.18
C ARG A 51 0.61 -23.24 -11.94
N ALA A 52 -0.01 -23.05 -10.79
CA ALA A 52 0.45 -23.54 -9.51
C ALA A 52 -0.73 -24.15 -8.77
N ASP A 53 -0.49 -25.16 -7.94
CA ASP A 53 -1.50 -25.63 -7.01
C ASP A 53 -1.25 -24.97 -5.65
N ASP A 54 -2.31 -24.43 -5.04
CA ASP A 54 -2.21 -23.77 -3.74
C ASP A 54 -1.75 -24.71 -2.61
N GLY A 55 -1.87 -26.03 -2.82
CA GLY A 55 -1.58 -27.07 -1.83
C GLY A 55 -2.43 -26.94 -0.56
N MET A 56 -3.44 -26.06 -0.57
CA MET A 56 -4.32 -25.77 0.55
C MET A 56 -5.69 -26.41 0.29
N ALA A 57 -6.24 -27.03 1.32
CA ALA A 57 -7.50 -27.76 1.24
C ALA A 57 -8.74 -26.84 1.39
N ASP A 58 -8.57 -25.53 1.60
CA ASP A 58 -9.68 -24.64 1.96
C ASP A 58 -9.72 -23.37 1.08
N ALA A 59 -10.62 -23.38 0.09
CA ALA A 59 -10.80 -22.32 -0.92
C ALA A 59 -11.51 -21.06 -0.39
N LYS A 60 -11.70 -20.94 0.94
CA LYS A 60 -12.51 -19.89 1.57
C LYS A 60 -11.76 -18.59 1.88
N LEU A 61 -10.45 -18.55 1.67
CA LEU A 61 -9.61 -17.36 1.90
C LEU A 61 -8.83 -17.02 0.63
N ALA A 62 -8.92 -15.76 0.18
CA ALA A 62 -8.10 -15.29 -0.93
C ALA A 62 -6.62 -15.24 -0.50
N PRO A 63 -5.72 -15.98 -1.16
CA PRO A 63 -4.32 -16.04 -0.76
C PRO A 63 -3.59 -14.73 -1.09
N MET A 64 -2.63 -14.36 -0.25
CA MET A 64 -1.67 -13.31 -0.61
C MET A 64 -0.60 -13.90 -1.53
N LEU A 65 -0.47 -13.31 -2.72
CA LEU A 65 0.45 -13.73 -3.77
C LEU A 65 1.43 -12.60 -4.10
N ARG A 66 2.67 -12.96 -4.42
CA ARG A 66 3.66 -12.02 -4.97
C ARG A 66 4.51 -12.68 -6.04
N LEU A 67 5.01 -11.86 -6.96
CA LEU A 67 6.05 -12.24 -7.92
C LEU A 67 7.40 -11.71 -7.46
N VAL A 68 8.41 -12.57 -7.53
CA VAL A 68 9.78 -12.27 -7.11
C VAL A 68 10.75 -12.64 -8.23
N ASP A 69 11.78 -11.84 -8.41
CA ASP A 69 12.90 -12.19 -9.29
C ASP A 69 13.77 -13.28 -8.65
N VAL A 70 14.06 -14.37 -9.35
CA VAL A 70 14.91 -15.45 -8.82
C VAL A 70 16.37 -15.01 -8.71
N GLU A 71 16.85 -14.14 -9.60
CA GLU A 71 18.23 -13.64 -9.58
C GLU A 71 18.45 -12.60 -8.47
N ALA A 72 17.37 -11.94 -8.06
CA ALA A 72 17.34 -10.98 -6.96
C ALA A 72 16.15 -11.29 -6.04
N ALA A 73 16.23 -12.36 -5.26
CA ALA A 73 15.13 -12.85 -4.41
C ALA A 73 14.55 -11.83 -3.41
N SER A 74 15.23 -10.69 -3.17
CA SER A 74 14.74 -9.56 -2.39
C SER A 74 13.94 -8.52 -3.20
N ALA A 75 13.96 -8.60 -4.53
CA ALA A 75 13.23 -7.72 -5.44
C ALA A 75 11.84 -8.30 -5.73
N VAL A 76 10.83 -7.77 -5.02
CA VAL A 76 9.43 -8.06 -5.31
C VAL A 76 9.06 -7.31 -6.60
N LEU A 77 8.70 -8.06 -7.63
CA LEU A 77 8.31 -7.54 -8.94
C LEU A 77 6.84 -7.10 -8.95
N GLY A 78 5.98 -7.76 -8.18
CA GLY A 78 4.57 -7.38 -8.02
C GLY A 78 3.95 -8.02 -6.78
N GLY A 79 3.11 -7.28 -6.05
CA GLY A 79 2.60 -7.71 -4.74
C GLY A 79 1.07 -7.73 -4.57
N VAL A 80 0.30 -7.20 -5.54
CA VAL A 80 -1.17 -7.16 -5.46
C VAL A 80 -1.77 -7.49 -6.83
N PRO A 81 -1.93 -8.79 -7.17
CA PRO A 81 -2.60 -9.16 -8.41
C PRO A 81 -4.10 -8.89 -8.32
N GLN A 82 -4.74 -8.66 -9.48
CA GLN A 82 -6.19 -8.79 -9.59
C GLN A 82 -6.56 -10.27 -9.51
N LEU A 83 -7.40 -10.61 -8.54
CA LEU A 83 -7.83 -11.98 -8.29
C LEU A 83 -9.26 -12.19 -8.81
N THR A 84 -9.41 -13.15 -9.72
CA THR A 84 -10.72 -13.60 -10.21
C THR A 84 -10.90 -15.07 -9.86
N ALA A 85 -11.92 -15.38 -9.06
CA ALA A 85 -12.24 -16.76 -8.67
C ALA A 85 -13.38 -17.32 -9.54
N SER A 86 -13.15 -18.48 -10.16
CA SER A 86 -14.21 -19.24 -10.84
C SER A 86 -14.81 -20.26 -9.86
N ALA A 87 -16.04 -19.99 -9.39
CA ALA A 87 -16.74 -20.84 -8.43
C ALA A 87 -17.03 -22.26 -8.96
N ASN A 88 -17.07 -22.45 -10.28
CA ASN A 88 -17.43 -23.72 -10.91
C ASN A 88 -16.22 -24.62 -11.22
N GLU A 89 -15.02 -24.04 -11.33
CA GLU A 89 -13.83 -24.77 -11.80
C GLU A 89 -12.78 -24.98 -10.69
N GLY A 90 -12.96 -24.38 -9.52
CA GLY A 90 -11.95 -24.43 -8.45
C GLY A 90 -10.63 -23.77 -8.88
N THR A 91 -10.72 -22.79 -9.78
CA THR A 91 -9.57 -22.08 -10.35
C THR A 91 -9.55 -20.63 -9.85
N LEU A 92 -8.39 -20.20 -9.34
CA LEU A 92 -8.11 -18.80 -9.02
C LEU A 92 -7.21 -18.22 -10.12
N THR A 93 -7.64 -17.14 -10.74
CA THR A 93 -6.82 -16.41 -11.71
C THR A 93 -6.19 -15.19 -11.05
N ALA A 94 -4.87 -15.04 -11.16
CA ALA A 94 -4.10 -13.93 -10.64
C ALA A 94 -3.42 -13.14 -11.79
N ASP A 95 -3.87 -11.90 -12.00
CA ASP A 95 -3.32 -10.98 -13.00
C ASP A 95 -2.44 -9.92 -12.32
N PHE A 96 -1.14 -9.93 -12.61
CA PHE A 96 -0.21 -8.92 -12.07
C PHE A 96 -0.04 -7.70 -13.00
N GLY A 97 -0.69 -7.70 -14.17
CA GLY A 97 -0.62 -6.63 -15.15
C GLY A 97 0.77 -6.45 -15.77
N GLU A 98 1.08 -5.21 -16.14
CA GLU A 98 2.40 -4.84 -16.64
C GLU A 98 3.28 -4.35 -15.49
N ILE A 99 4.44 -4.99 -15.33
CA ILE A 99 5.45 -4.71 -14.31
C ILE A 99 6.65 -4.07 -15.00
N VAL A 100 6.98 -2.84 -14.58
CA VAL A 100 8.18 -2.13 -15.04
C VAL A 100 9.32 -2.44 -14.08
N ARG A 101 10.35 -3.15 -14.57
CA ARG A 101 11.60 -3.38 -13.84
C ARG A 101 12.48 -2.15 -13.97
N ILE A 102 12.74 -1.51 -12.84
CA ILE A 102 13.69 -0.41 -12.71
C ILE A 102 15.02 -1.04 -12.27
N GLU A 103 16.05 -1.01 -13.13
CA GLU A 103 17.38 -1.63 -12.85
C GLU A 103 18.10 -0.99 -11.66
N GLN A 104 17.67 0.18 -11.23
CA GLN A 104 18.10 0.81 -9.99
C GLN A 104 17.08 0.54 -8.89
N GLN A 105 17.51 -0.16 -7.83
CA GLN A 105 16.84 -0.01 -6.53
C GLN A 105 16.76 1.49 -6.26
N ALA A 106 15.56 2.06 -6.30
CA ALA A 106 15.31 3.42 -5.83
C ALA A 106 15.53 3.43 -4.31
N HIS A 107 16.81 3.49 -3.92
CA HIS A 107 17.17 4.06 -2.64
C HIS A 107 16.66 5.49 -2.70
N PHE A 108 15.95 5.89 -1.65
CA PHE A 108 15.63 7.27 -1.38
C PHE A 108 16.94 8.07 -1.30
N GLN A 109 17.41 8.58 -2.44
CA GLN A 109 18.63 9.38 -2.51
C GLN A 109 18.27 10.81 -2.16
N LEU A 110 18.50 11.18 -0.90
CA LEU A 110 18.77 12.57 -0.54
C LEU A 110 19.94 13.05 -1.40
N GLY A 111 19.65 14.01 -2.28
CA GLY A 111 20.59 14.47 -3.30
C GLY A 111 21.92 14.92 -2.72
N ARG A 112 23.01 14.35 -3.24
CA ARG A 112 24.30 15.04 -3.39
C ARG A 112 24.92 14.65 -4.72
N VAL A 113 25.09 15.65 -5.57
CA VAL A 113 25.82 15.57 -6.84
C VAL A 113 27.32 15.57 -6.55
N ALA A 114 28.05 14.57 -7.02
CA ALA A 114 29.45 14.72 -7.45
C ALA A 114 29.90 13.52 -8.33
N PRO A 115 30.80 13.73 -9.31
CA PRO A 115 30.91 12.87 -10.49
C PRO A 115 32.04 11.83 -10.39
N LYS A 116 31.94 10.71 -11.13
CA LYS A 116 33.10 9.93 -11.64
C LYS A 116 32.58 8.85 -12.61
N ARG A 117 32.88 8.93 -13.91
CA ARG A 117 34.10 8.41 -14.58
C ARG A 117 34.44 6.95 -14.23
N LEU A 118 34.10 6.09 -15.19
CA LEU A 118 34.76 4.88 -15.69
C LEU A 118 35.64 4.05 -14.73
N GLY A 119 35.12 2.86 -14.39
CA GLY A 119 35.74 1.58 -14.71
C GLY A 119 36.93 1.13 -13.86
N ARG A 120 36.72 0.10 -13.03
CA ARG A 120 37.14 -1.29 -13.29
C ARG A 120 36.74 -2.18 -12.10
N ASP A 121 36.17 -3.33 -12.43
CA ASP A 121 35.68 -4.36 -11.51
C ASP A 121 36.72 -4.82 -10.49
N THR A 122 36.30 -4.98 -9.24
CA THR A 122 36.38 -6.24 -8.50
C THR A 122 35.64 -6.10 -7.17
N ALA A 123 34.43 -6.64 -7.10
CA ALA A 123 33.76 -6.86 -5.82
C ALA A 123 34.14 -8.26 -5.30
N THR A 124 34.56 -8.35 -4.05
CA THR A 124 34.49 -9.60 -3.29
C THR A 124 34.26 -9.29 -1.82
N ILE A 125 33.17 -9.83 -1.27
CA ILE A 125 33.00 -10.10 0.17
C ILE A 125 32.55 -11.55 0.30
N GLY A 126 33.30 -12.35 1.07
CA GLY A 126 32.74 -13.53 1.74
C GLY A 126 33.23 -14.93 1.35
N GLY A 127 34.54 -15.20 1.33
CA GLY A 127 35.04 -16.56 1.69
C GLY A 127 35.93 -17.29 0.69
N VAL A 128 37.22 -16.96 0.71
CA VAL A 128 38.42 -17.80 0.44
C VAL A 128 38.38 -18.79 -0.74
N ALA A 129 39.08 -18.44 -1.81
CA ALA A 129 39.85 -19.40 -2.62
C ALA A 129 41.35 -19.09 -2.45
N ILE A 130 42.12 -20.12 -2.07
CA ILE A 130 43.57 -20.10 -1.82
C ILE A 130 44.30 -20.13 -3.17
N PRO A 131 45.29 -19.25 -3.46
CA PRO A 131 46.28 -19.54 -4.49
C PRO A 131 47.52 -20.20 -3.88
N ALA A 132 48.04 -21.15 -4.65
CA ALA A 132 49.06 -22.13 -4.30
C ALA A 132 50.33 -21.56 -3.65
N ALA A 133 50.83 -22.29 -2.66
CA ALA A 133 52.15 -22.09 -2.08
C ALA A 133 53.25 -22.13 -3.17
N ALA A 134 53.85 -20.98 -3.44
CA ALA A 134 55.13 -20.93 -4.14
C ALA A 134 56.20 -21.45 -3.17
N ARG A 135 56.73 -22.64 -3.47
CA ARG A 135 57.89 -23.23 -2.79
C ARG A 135 59.07 -22.27 -2.90
N VAL A 136 59.44 -21.63 -1.80
CA VAL A 136 60.73 -20.93 -1.69
C VAL A 136 61.81 -22.00 -1.52
N ALA A 137 62.58 -22.23 -2.59
CA ALA A 137 63.83 -22.98 -2.50
C ALA A 137 64.86 -22.12 -1.76
N VAL A 138 65.07 -22.41 -0.48
CA VAL A 138 66.22 -21.88 0.28
C VAL A 138 67.45 -22.69 -0.12
N GLY A 139 68.20 -22.16 -1.08
CA GLY A 139 69.55 -22.61 -1.43
C GLY A 139 70.54 -21.52 -1.09
N ALA A 140 71.23 -21.68 0.04
CA ALA A 140 72.30 -20.79 0.48
C ALA A 140 73.47 -20.79 -0.51
N ARG A 141 73.90 -19.60 -0.97
CA ARG A 141 75.31 -19.31 -1.29
C ARG A 141 75.66 -17.88 -0.91
N LEU A 142 76.42 -17.77 0.18
CA LEU A 142 77.29 -16.64 0.47
C LEU A 142 78.35 -16.51 -0.63
N ALA A 143 78.44 -15.36 -1.30
CA ALA A 143 79.68 -14.71 -1.75
C ALA A 143 79.35 -13.44 -2.55
N GLY A 144 80.03 -12.33 -2.22
CA GLY A 144 80.09 -11.12 -3.05
C GLY A 144 79.33 -9.93 -2.46
N VAL A 145 80.05 -9.09 -1.72
CA VAL A 145 79.61 -7.72 -1.40
C VAL A 145 79.87 -6.89 -2.65
N ASP A 146 78.83 -6.63 -3.43
CA ASP A 146 78.81 -5.59 -4.46
C ASP A 146 77.63 -4.66 -4.20
N GLY A 147 77.75 -3.40 -4.65
CA GLY A 147 76.90 -2.24 -4.33
C GLY A 147 75.41 -2.33 -4.68
N ASP A 148 74.92 -3.51 -5.06
CA ASP A 148 73.52 -3.83 -5.34
C ASP A 148 72.72 -4.15 -4.05
N THR A 149 73.40 -4.43 -2.95
CA THR A 149 72.78 -4.72 -1.64
C THR A 149 72.13 -3.50 -1.00
N VAL A 150 72.59 -2.28 -1.29
CA VAL A 150 71.95 -1.04 -0.80
C VAL A 150 70.65 -0.76 -1.56
N GLY A 151 70.60 -1.06 -2.87
CA GLY A 151 69.40 -1.00 -3.69
C GLY A 151 68.36 -2.03 -3.28
N ALA A 152 68.80 -3.27 -3.03
CA ALA A 152 67.94 -4.34 -2.53
C ALA A 152 67.40 -4.07 -1.11
N ALA A 153 68.23 -3.53 -0.21
CA ALA A 153 67.80 -3.16 1.14
C ALA A 153 66.85 -1.95 1.15
N THR A 154 67.07 -0.95 0.30
CA THR A 154 66.13 0.18 0.14
C THR A 154 64.82 -0.24 -0.53
N ALA A 155 64.86 -1.15 -1.51
CA ALA A 155 63.65 -1.72 -2.12
C ALA A 155 62.86 -2.59 -1.12
N ALA A 156 63.53 -3.40 -0.30
CA ALA A 156 62.89 -4.20 0.74
C ALA A 156 62.26 -3.33 1.85
N THR A 157 62.93 -2.23 2.23
CA THR A 157 62.41 -1.25 3.20
C THR A 157 61.24 -0.44 2.63
N ALA A 158 61.27 -0.11 1.33
CA ALA A 158 60.17 0.54 0.64
C ALA A 158 58.96 -0.38 0.50
N ALA A 159 59.16 -1.65 0.16
CA ALA A 159 58.09 -2.65 0.09
C ALA A 159 57.41 -2.87 1.45
N THR A 160 58.20 -3.02 2.54
CA THR A 160 57.63 -3.14 3.89
C THR A 160 56.90 -1.89 4.37
N ARG A 161 57.32 -0.68 3.96
CA ARG A 161 56.57 0.56 4.22
C ARG A 161 55.26 0.63 3.44
N ILE A 162 55.23 0.20 2.18
CA ILE A 162 54.01 0.13 1.37
C ILE A 162 53.00 -0.85 2.00
N ASP A 163 53.48 -1.99 2.50
CA ASP A 163 52.62 -2.95 3.22
C ASP A 163 52.09 -2.38 4.55
N ALA A 164 52.90 -1.61 5.29
CA ALA A 164 52.47 -0.94 6.51
C ALA A 164 51.40 0.14 6.24
N ASP A 165 51.57 0.96 5.21
CA ASP A 165 50.60 1.98 4.82
C ASP A 165 49.29 1.37 4.31
N ALA A 166 49.36 0.24 3.61
CA ALA A 166 48.19 -0.54 3.20
C ALA A 166 47.42 -1.10 4.40
N LEU A 167 48.13 -1.59 5.43
CA LEU A 167 47.53 -2.07 6.68
C LEU A 167 46.88 -0.94 7.49
N VAL A 168 47.53 0.23 7.59
CA VAL A 168 46.96 1.42 8.25
C VAL A 168 45.70 1.90 7.52
N THR A 169 45.73 1.91 6.18
CA THR A 169 44.55 2.26 5.37
C THR A 169 43.41 1.28 5.59
N ARG A 170 43.70 -0.02 5.66
CA ARG A 170 42.68 -1.05 5.93
C ARG A 170 42.11 -0.94 7.35
N ALA A 171 42.94 -0.63 8.35
CA ALA A 171 42.51 -0.44 9.73
C ALA A 171 41.57 0.78 9.88
N THR A 172 41.92 1.91 9.26
CA THR A 172 41.09 3.12 9.28
C THR A 172 39.75 2.94 8.55
N VAL A 173 39.73 2.19 7.45
CA VAL A 173 38.48 1.82 6.76
C VAL A 173 37.62 0.90 7.63
N ALA A 174 38.22 -0.08 8.30
CA ALA A 174 37.50 -0.99 9.20
C ALA A 174 36.90 -0.25 10.40
N GLU A 175 37.61 0.71 10.97
CA GLU A 175 37.10 1.55 12.06
C GLU A 175 35.92 2.42 11.61
N ARG A 176 36.00 3.02 10.43
CA ARG A 176 34.87 3.78 9.84
C ARG A 176 33.65 2.88 9.65
N LEU A 177 33.83 1.69 9.08
CA LEU A 177 32.74 0.72 8.88
C LEU A 177 32.12 0.29 10.22
N ALA A 178 32.92 0.12 11.27
CA ALA A 178 32.42 -0.20 12.60
C ALA A 178 31.56 0.94 13.19
N THR A 179 32.00 2.20 13.04
CA THR A 179 31.21 3.35 13.50
C THR A 179 29.93 3.55 12.70
N GLU A 180 29.93 3.22 11.40
CA GLU A 180 28.75 3.27 10.54
C GLU A 180 27.75 2.19 10.94
N ARG A 181 28.22 0.95 11.14
CA ARG A 181 27.42 -0.17 11.67
C ARG A 181 26.77 0.16 13.01
N GLU A 182 27.50 0.84 13.91
CA GLU A 182 26.96 1.23 15.21
C GLU A 182 25.86 2.29 15.10
N ARG A 183 26.00 3.25 14.17
CA ARG A 183 24.95 4.23 13.88
C ARG A 183 23.70 3.58 13.27
N ASP A 184 23.89 2.64 12.33
CA ASP A 184 22.78 1.91 11.71
C ASP A 184 22.01 1.09 12.75
N LEU A 185 22.72 0.42 13.67
CA LEU A 185 22.10 -0.32 14.77
C LEU A 185 21.35 0.59 15.74
N ALA A 186 21.85 1.81 15.99
CA ALA A 186 21.15 2.80 16.80
C ALA A 186 19.88 3.31 16.11
N ALA A 187 19.93 3.57 14.80
CA ALA A 187 18.77 3.96 14.00
C ALA A 187 17.69 2.87 13.99
N LEU A 188 18.07 1.61 13.73
CA LEU A 188 17.15 0.47 13.77
C LEU A 188 16.52 0.22 15.14
N ARG A 189 17.24 0.55 16.23
CA ARG A 189 16.67 0.51 17.59
C ARG A 189 15.62 1.61 17.77
N GLY A 190 15.89 2.83 17.32
CA GLY A 190 14.92 3.93 17.35
C GLY A 190 13.66 3.61 16.54
N GLU A 191 13.80 3.11 15.32
CA GLU A 191 12.66 2.69 14.49
C GLU A 191 11.83 1.60 15.17
N ARG A 192 12.48 0.63 15.82
CA ARG A 192 11.78 -0.42 16.58
C ARG A 192 10.99 0.18 17.75
N ASP A 193 11.58 1.10 18.50
CA ASP A 193 10.93 1.73 19.65
C ASP A 193 9.73 2.58 19.20
N ASP A 194 9.84 3.28 18.08
CA ASP A 194 8.72 3.99 17.45
C ASP A 194 7.58 3.05 17.02
N VAL A 195 7.93 1.89 16.44
CA VAL A 195 6.95 0.87 16.06
C VAL A 195 6.26 0.29 17.30
N ILE A 196 7.00 0.03 18.37
CA ILE A 196 6.44 -0.45 19.65
C ILE A 196 5.47 0.59 20.23
N ALA A 197 5.84 1.88 20.19
CA ALA A 197 4.97 2.96 20.66
C ALA A 197 3.67 3.05 19.84
N ARG A 198 3.76 2.94 18.50
CA ARG A 198 2.57 2.91 17.62
C ARG A 198 1.70 1.69 17.87
N LEU A 199 2.31 0.53 18.12
CA LEU A 199 1.58 -0.69 18.45
C LEU A 199 0.80 -0.51 19.75
N ALA A 200 1.45 0.00 20.80
CA ALA A 200 0.79 0.29 22.08
C ALA A 200 -0.36 1.30 21.93
N ASP A 201 -0.19 2.35 21.12
CA ASP A 201 -1.27 3.29 20.81
C ASP A 201 -2.44 2.60 20.08
N SER A 202 -2.15 1.76 19.08
CA SER A 202 -3.17 1.01 18.36
C SER A 202 -3.92 0.00 19.25
N GLU A 203 -3.23 -0.64 20.21
CA GLU A 203 -3.83 -1.54 21.19
C GLU A 203 -4.75 -0.78 22.15
N ASN A 204 -4.34 0.42 22.58
CA ASN A 204 -5.18 1.31 23.39
C ASN A 204 -6.42 1.79 22.62
N GLN A 205 -6.27 2.13 21.33
CA GLN A 205 -7.39 2.49 20.46
C GLN A 205 -8.35 1.29 20.26
N LEU A 206 -7.82 0.08 20.05
CA LEU A 206 -8.63 -1.14 19.96
C LEU A 206 -9.34 -1.45 21.28
N ALA A 207 -8.69 -1.24 22.42
CA ALA A 207 -9.30 -1.39 23.73
C ALA A 207 -10.43 -0.37 23.93
N ALA A 208 -10.21 0.89 23.53
CA ALA A 208 -11.23 1.95 23.58
C ALA A 208 -12.42 1.65 22.65
N LEU A 209 -12.16 1.18 21.42
CA LEU A 209 -13.19 0.77 20.48
C LEU A 209 -13.98 -0.44 20.98
N ARG A 210 -13.31 -1.42 21.58
CA ARG A 210 -13.98 -2.58 22.21
C ARG A 210 -14.81 -2.16 23.42
N ALA A 211 -14.32 -1.24 24.25
CA ALA A 211 -15.09 -0.69 25.37
C ALA A 211 -16.31 0.11 24.88
N ALA A 212 -16.17 0.90 23.81
CA ALA A 212 -17.27 1.60 23.17
C ALA A 212 -18.27 0.64 22.52
N ALA A 213 -17.80 -0.44 21.88
CA ALA A 213 -18.65 -1.49 21.32
C ALA A 213 -19.37 -2.29 22.42
N ALA A 214 -18.70 -2.57 23.54
CA ALA A 214 -19.29 -3.23 24.70
C ALA A 214 -20.30 -2.32 25.42
N ALA A 215 -20.04 -1.02 25.54
CA ALA A 215 -21.00 -0.04 26.04
C ALA A 215 -22.19 0.13 25.08
N GLY A 216 -21.93 0.10 23.77
CA GLY A 216 -22.95 0.05 22.72
C GLY A 216 -23.75 -1.26 22.72
N ALA A 217 -23.14 -2.39 23.10
CA ALA A 217 -23.80 -3.69 23.24
C ALA A 217 -24.54 -3.86 24.58
N ALA A 218 -24.09 -3.20 25.65
CA ALA A 218 -24.80 -3.10 26.92
C ALA A 218 -25.98 -2.12 26.83
N GLY A 219 -25.85 -1.06 26.01
CA GLY A 219 -26.96 -0.20 25.59
C GLY A 219 -27.87 -0.84 24.53
N LYS A 220 -27.35 -1.82 23.78
CA LYS A 220 -28.09 -2.75 22.89
C LYS A 220 -28.24 -4.12 23.54
N SER A 221 -28.58 -4.15 24.83
CA SER A 221 -29.08 -5.35 25.47
C SER A 221 -30.28 -5.85 24.67
N THR A 222 -30.05 -6.83 23.79
CA THR A 222 -31.07 -7.71 23.22
C THR A 222 -32.36 -7.01 22.77
N ASP A 223 -32.24 -6.07 21.83
CA ASP A 223 -33.29 -5.87 20.82
C ASP A 223 -32.85 -6.62 19.55
N THR A 224 -32.63 -7.93 19.69
CA THR A 224 -33.12 -8.84 18.63
C THR A 224 -34.55 -8.41 18.43
N ILE A 225 -34.89 -7.76 17.30
CA ILE A 225 -36.23 -7.26 16.95
C ILE A 225 -37.27 -8.08 17.70
N GLY A 226 -37.64 -7.58 18.88
CA GLY A 226 -38.44 -8.29 19.85
C GLY A 226 -39.89 -8.09 19.48
N LEU A 227 -40.20 -8.35 18.22
CA LEU A 227 -41.56 -8.41 17.70
C LEU A 227 -42.28 -9.65 18.23
N ALA A 228 -41.65 -10.44 19.10
CA ALA A 228 -42.32 -11.45 19.90
C ALA A 228 -43.37 -10.75 20.79
N SER A 229 -44.62 -10.84 20.33
CA SER A 229 -45.88 -10.67 21.06
C SER A 229 -46.20 -9.34 21.76
N SER A 230 -45.33 -8.31 21.68
CA SER A 230 -45.68 -6.99 22.21
C SER A 230 -46.54 -6.18 21.24
N VAL A 231 -47.62 -5.58 21.76
CA VAL A 231 -48.47 -4.64 21.02
C VAL A 231 -47.71 -3.34 20.86
N ILE A 232 -47.37 -2.96 19.62
CA ILE A 232 -46.66 -1.71 19.32
C ILE A 232 -47.62 -0.78 18.57
N SER A 233 -47.53 0.54 18.75
CA SER A 233 -48.34 1.45 17.93
C SER A 233 -47.78 1.57 16.51
N ILE A 234 -48.63 1.85 15.52
CA ILE A 234 -48.18 2.03 14.14
C ILE A 234 -47.21 3.21 13.98
N GLY A 235 -47.37 4.24 14.83
CA GLY A 235 -46.47 5.40 14.87
C GLY A 235 -45.09 5.04 15.41
N ASP A 236 -45.01 4.23 16.47
CA ASP A 236 -43.73 3.77 17.03
C ASP A 236 -43.01 2.84 16.06
N PHE A 237 -43.74 1.95 15.38
CA PHE A 237 -43.21 1.10 14.33
C PHE A 237 -42.63 1.93 13.17
N ALA A 238 -43.38 2.91 12.65
CA ALA A 238 -42.91 3.80 11.60
C ALA A 238 -41.67 4.62 12.04
N THR A 239 -41.65 5.09 13.29
CA THR A 239 -40.54 5.85 13.87
C THR A 239 -39.28 4.99 14.05
N GLN A 240 -39.45 3.72 14.43
CA GLN A 240 -38.33 2.76 14.56
C GLN A 240 -37.76 2.43 13.18
N VAL A 241 -38.62 2.12 12.19
CA VAL A 241 -38.20 1.86 10.81
C VAL A 241 -37.49 3.08 10.22
N GLY A 242 -38.02 4.28 10.43
CA GLY A 242 -37.39 5.52 10.00
C GLY A 242 -35.99 5.71 10.58
N ARG A 243 -35.81 5.51 11.89
CA ARG A 243 -34.49 5.61 12.54
C ARG A 243 -33.47 4.60 12.00
N GLU A 244 -33.88 3.37 11.73
CA GLU A 244 -32.99 2.35 11.16
C GLU A 244 -32.60 2.68 9.72
N ILE A 245 -33.55 3.16 8.90
CA ILE A 245 -33.27 3.61 7.54
C ILE A 245 -32.30 4.81 7.55
N ASP A 246 -32.51 5.78 8.45
CA ASP A 246 -31.61 6.93 8.60
C ASP A 246 -30.21 6.50 9.07
N GLY A 247 -30.13 5.57 10.03
CA GLY A 247 -28.86 5.00 10.49
C GLY A 247 -28.11 4.27 9.37
N ALA A 248 -28.80 3.48 8.56
CA ALA A 248 -28.25 2.81 7.40
C ALA A 248 -27.80 3.81 6.32
N GLN A 249 -28.56 4.88 6.09
CA GLN A 249 -28.21 5.95 5.15
C GLN A 249 -26.92 6.66 5.57
N ILE A 250 -26.77 6.98 6.87
CA ILE A 250 -25.55 7.60 7.41
C ILE A 250 -24.34 6.69 7.21
N ALA A 251 -24.47 5.39 7.53
CA ALA A 251 -23.38 4.43 7.39
C ALA A 251 -22.93 4.23 5.93
N LEU A 252 -23.87 4.28 4.99
CA LEU A 252 -23.60 4.14 3.56
C LEU A 252 -22.95 5.39 2.96
N ARG A 253 -23.35 6.60 3.40
CA ARG A 253 -22.74 7.86 2.94
C ARG A 253 -21.26 7.94 3.24
N THR A 254 -20.82 7.46 4.41
CA THR A 254 -19.39 7.39 4.77
C THR A 254 -18.58 6.55 3.78
N ARG A 255 -19.23 5.63 3.05
CA ARG A 255 -18.63 4.76 2.05
C ARG A 255 -18.91 5.20 0.61
N GLY A 256 -19.55 6.35 0.40
CA GLY A 256 -19.90 6.89 -0.91
C GLY A 256 -21.15 6.28 -1.56
N PHE A 257 -22.01 5.63 -0.79
CA PHE A 257 -23.26 5.03 -1.27
C PHE A 257 -24.48 5.73 -0.66
N SER A 258 -25.63 5.68 -1.33
CA SER A 258 -26.90 6.16 -0.82
C SER A 258 -28.01 5.12 -1.02
N LEU A 259 -28.94 5.06 -0.08
CA LEU A 259 -30.16 4.29 -0.20
C LEU A 259 -31.08 4.93 -1.25
N GLY A 260 -31.61 4.10 -2.15
CA GLY A 260 -32.69 4.48 -3.06
C GLY A 260 -34.07 4.33 -2.39
N THR A 261 -35.13 4.27 -3.19
CA THR A 261 -36.48 4.04 -2.69
C THR A 261 -36.57 2.68 -1.99
N ILE A 262 -37.01 2.68 -0.73
CA ILE A 262 -37.20 1.45 0.07
C ILE A 262 -38.70 1.23 0.26
N SER A 263 -39.17 0.03 -0.06
CA SER A 263 -40.54 -0.40 0.24
C SER A 263 -40.49 -1.55 1.24
N VAL A 264 -41.08 -1.35 2.41
CA VAL A 264 -41.21 -2.37 3.46
C VAL A 264 -42.66 -2.84 3.48
N ASN A 265 -42.88 -4.13 3.23
CA ASN A 265 -44.18 -4.77 3.39
C ASN A 265 -44.12 -5.67 4.62
N ALA A 266 -44.97 -5.42 5.60
CA ALA A 266 -45.03 -6.18 6.84
C ALA A 266 -46.45 -6.70 7.09
N ARG A 267 -46.56 -7.93 7.60
CA ARG A 267 -47.85 -8.54 7.95
C ARG A 267 -48.05 -8.53 9.45
N ALA A 268 -49.11 -7.90 9.90
CA ALA A 268 -49.41 -7.75 11.32
C ALA A 268 -50.89 -7.98 11.63
N LEU A 269 -51.16 -8.34 12.87
CA LEU A 269 -52.50 -8.34 13.46
C LEU A 269 -52.77 -6.97 14.03
N VAL A 270 -53.92 -6.38 13.68
CA VAL A 270 -54.36 -5.11 14.22
C VAL A 270 -55.35 -5.40 15.34
N ASP A 271 -55.12 -4.81 16.52
CA ASP A 271 -56.02 -4.94 17.68
C ASP A 271 -57.41 -4.31 17.38
N GLN A 272 -58.47 -4.74 18.07
CA GLN A 272 -59.88 -4.39 17.80
C GLN A 272 -60.23 -2.89 17.94
N GLY A 273 -59.26 -2.01 18.18
CA GLY A 273 -59.41 -0.56 18.16
C GLY A 273 -58.52 0.18 17.16
N GLY A 274 -57.75 -0.50 16.32
CA GLY A 274 -56.84 0.12 15.34
C GLY A 274 -55.62 0.84 15.94
N LYS A 275 -55.41 0.72 17.26
CA LYS A 275 -54.38 1.47 18.01
C LYS A 275 -53.07 0.70 18.20
N GLY A 276 -53.08 -0.61 17.98
CA GLY A 276 -51.93 -1.47 18.18
C GLY A 276 -51.77 -2.47 17.04
N ILE A 277 -50.52 -2.74 16.68
CA ILE A 277 -50.11 -3.78 15.75
C ILE A 277 -49.27 -4.82 16.52
N THR A 278 -49.61 -6.07 16.31
CA THR A 278 -48.87 -7.21 16.85
C THR A 278 -48.32 -8.01 15.69
N PHE A 279 -47.04 -8.31 15.72
CA PHE A 279 -46.39 -9.12 14.69
C PHE A 279 -46.36 -10.57 15.18
N PRO A 280 -47.20 -11.47 14.63
CA PRO A 280 -47.24 -12.84 15.10
C PRO A 280 -45.93 -13.57 14.81
N GLY A 281 -45.47 -14.36 15.77
CA GLY A 281 -44.33 -15.27 15.58
C GLY A 281 -44.68 -16.43 14.64
N GLN A 282 -43.67 -17.21 14.26
CA GLN A 282 -43.82 -18.35 13.35
C GLN A 282 -44.82 -19.42 13.88
N GLU A 283 -44.92 -19.56 15.20
CA GLU A 283 -45.88 -20.47 15.85
C GLU A 283 -47.31 -19.89 15.84
N ASP A 284 -47.46 -18.58 16.04
CA ASP A 284 -48.76 -17.90 16.06
C ASP A 284 -49.43 -17.92 14.68
N LEU A 285 -48.64 -17.80 13.60
CA LEU A 285 -49.12 -17.86 12.22
C LEU A 285 -49.89 -19.16 11.88
N LYS A 286 -49.66 -20.26 12.60
CA LYS A 286 -50.38 -21.53 12.41
C LYS A 286 -51.80 -21.49 12.98
N THR A 287 -52.05 -20.59 13.93
CA THR A 287 -53.34 -20.44 14.65
C THR A 287 -54.15 -19.23 14.20
N VAL A 288 -53.51 -18.27 13.53
CA VAL A 288 -54.15 -17.05 13.03
C VAL A 288 -54.97 -17.36 11.78
N GLY A 289 -56.27 -17.58 11.99
CA GLY A 289 -57.26 -17.70 10.92
C GLY A 289 -57.51 -16.36 10.23
N GLY A 290 -56.79 -16.07 9.15
CA GLY A 290 -57.22 -15.17 8.06
C GLY A 290 -57.28 -13.66 8.31
N GLY A 291 -56.85 -13.14 9.46
CA GLY A 291 -56.96 -11.72 9.83
C GLY A 291 -55.68 -10.88 9.75
N LEU A 292 -54.72 -11.24 8.89
CA LEU A 292 -53.46 -10.47 8.77
C LEU A 292 -53.68 -9.24 7.89
N THR A 293 -53.21 -8.08 8.36
CA THR A 293 -53.20 -6.83 7.60
C THR A 293 -51.83 -6.62 6.99
N ASP A 294 -51.78 -6.32 5.69
CA ASP A 294 -50.56 -5.90 5.01
C ASP A 294 -50.31 -4.40 5.28
N ILE A 295 -49.15 -4.08 5.83
CA ILE A 295 -48.66 -2.73 6.11
C ILE A 295 -47.56 -2.41 5.10
N GLY A 296 -47.83 -1.49 4.18
CA GLY A 296 -46.85 -0.98 3.21
C GLY A 296 -46.27 0.36 3.66
N LEU A 297 -44.96 0.41 3.88
CA LEU A 297 -44.20 1.63 4.12
C LEU A 297 -43.32 1.90 2.92
N GLN A 298 -43.44 3.07 2.30
CA GLN A 298 -42.56 3.50 1.22
C GLN A 298 -41.74 4.69 1.68
N PHE A 299 -40.42 4.52 1.69
CA PHE A 299 -39.46 5.57 1.94
C PHE A 299 -38.92 6.09 0.61
N ASN A 300 -39.16 7.37 0.34
CA ASN A 300 -38.62 8.06 -0.82
C ASN A 300 -37.53 9.02 -0.33
N PRO A 301 -36.24 8.67 -0.45
CA PRO A 301 -35.18 9.59 -0.09
C PRO A 301 -35.24 10.79 -1.04
N SER A 302 -35.65 11.94 -0.54
CA SER A 302 -35.41 13.19 -1.26
C SER A 302 -33.90 13.32 -1.47
N PRO A 303 -33.42 13.65 -2.67
CA PRO A 303 -32.01 13.90 -2.90
C PRO A 303 -31.66 15.15 -2.09
N VAL A 304 -31.13 14.95 -0.88
CA VAL A 304 -30.40 16.00 -0.20
C VAL A 304 -29.17 16.25 -1.05
N THR A 305 -29.16 17.38 -1.74
CA THR A 305 -27.97 17.93 -2.38
C THR A 305 -26.86 17.87 -1.35
N GLU A 306 -25.90 16.97 -1.52
CA GLU A 306 -24.84 16.77 -0.55
C GLU A 306 -24.08 18.08 -0.36
N THR A 307 -24.40 18.78 0.72
CA THR A 307 -23.69 19.95 1.21
C THR A 307 -22.65 19.51 2.24
N SER A 308 -22.01 18.36 2.02
CA SER A 308 -20.70 18.09 2.65
C SER A 308 -19.65 18.81 1.81
N GLY A 309 -19.70 20.14 1.85
CA GLY A 309 -18.76 20.96 1.10
C GLY A 309 -17.34 20.70 1.60
N VAL A 310 -16.47 20.35 0.68
CA VAL A 310 -15.03 20.25 0.88
C VAL A 310 -14.48 21.67 0.90
N GLN A 311 -13.66 21.95 1.91
CA GLN A 311 -12.93 23.21 2.00
C GLN A 311 -11.89 23.29 0.90
N ILE A 312 -11.94 24.34 0.08
CA ILE A 312 -10.99 24.58 -1.00
C ILE A 312 -9.62 24.91 -0.38
N PRO A 313 -8.56 24.10 -0.63
CA PRO A 313 -7.21 24.39 -0.18
C PRO A 313 -6.62 25.60 -0.91
N ASP A 314 -5.70 26.33 -0.28
CA ASP A 314 -4.96 27.38 -0.97
C ASP A 314 -3.91 26.78 -1.90
N ILE A 315 -4.09 26.98 -3.20
CA ILE A 315 -3.17 26.49 -4.24
C ILE A 315 -2.32 27.61 -4.84
N ARG A 316 -2.41 28.84 -4.33
CA ARG A 316 -1.55 29.96 -4.78
C ARG A 316 -0.07 29.63 -4.54
N GLN A 317 0.80 30.13 -5.42
CA GLN A 317 2.25 29.88 -5.42
C GLN A 317 2.67 28.42 -5.63
N LEU A 318 1.72 27.48 -5.75
CA LEU A 318 2.03 26.11 -6.12
C LEU A 318 2.22 25.98 -7.63
N THR A 319 3.06 25.03 -8.03
CA THR A 319 3.16 24.60 -9.43
C THR A 319 1.91 23.83 -9.84
N GLU A 320 1.60 23.78 -11.14
CA GLU A 320 0.39 23.11 -11.64
C GLU A 320 0.27 21.65 -11.14
N SER A 321 1.37 20.89 -11.16
CA SER A 321 1.39 19.51 -10.67
C SER A 321 1.13 19.40 -9.17
N ALA A 322 1.63 20.36 -8.37
CA ALA A 322 1.40 20.39 -6.93
C ALA A 322 -0.05 20.78 -6.62
N ALA A 323 -0.58 21.81 -7.28
CA ALA A 323 -1.97 22.23 -7.15
C ALA A 323 -2.94 21.09 -7.50
N ARG A 324 -2.66 20.35 -8.59
CA ARG A 324 -3.47 19.19 -9.01
C ARG A 324 -3.48 18.08 -7.96
N ARG A 325 -2.34 17.78 -7.32
CA ARG A 325 -2.26 16.79 -6.24
C ARG A 325 -3.03 17.22 -4.99
N VAL A 326 -2.90 18.49 -4.60
CA VAL A 326 -3.58 19.05 -3.44
C VAL A 326 -5.10 19.01 -3.63
N LEU A 327 -5.61 19.45 -4.78
CA LEU A 327 -7.05 19.40 -5.08
C LEU A 327 -7.56 17.96 -5.19
N ALA A 328 -6.82 17.07 -5.85
CA ALA A 328 -7.21 15.66 -5.94
C ALA A 328 -7.30 14.98 -4.57
N SER A 329 -6.43 15.35 -3.60
CA SER A 329 -6.46 14.78 -2.24
C SER A 329 -7.74 15.10 -1.47
N VAL A 330 -8.41 16.20 -1.81
CA VAL A 330 -9.67 16.62 -1.21
C VAL A 330 -10.88 16.32 -2.12
N GLY A 331 -10.66 15.69 -3.28
CA GLY A 331 -11.70 15.33 -4.24
C GLY A 331 -12.19 16.49 -5.08
N LEU A 332 -11.36 17.50 -5.35
CA LEU A 332 -11.64 18.63 -6.25
C LEU A 332 -10.82 18.51 -7.54
N ALA A 333 -11.32 19.07 -8.64
CA ALA A 333 -10.64 19.09 -9.94
C ALA A 333 -9.95 20.45 -10.18
N LEU A 334 -8.82 20.44 -10.91
CA LEU A 334 -8.11 21.66 -11.33
C LEU A 334 -8.49 22.03 -12.77
N ASP A 335 -8.94 23.26 -12.97
CA ASP A 335 -9.01 23.91 -14.30
C ASP A 335 -7.91 24.96 -14.41
N ALA A 336 -6.89 24.63 -15.21
CA ALA A 336 -5.65 25.41 -15.30
C ALA A 336 -5.68 26.34 -16.51
N HIS A 337 -5.48 27.63 -16.25
CA HIS A 337 -5.31 28.67 -17.26
C HIS A 337 -3.92 29.29 -17.13
N HIS A 338 -3.40 29.87 -18.21
CA HIS A 338 -2.10 30.53 -18.20
C HIS A 338 -2.28 32.02 -18.48
N GLY A 339 -1.61 32.85 -17.68
CA GLY A 339 -1.68 34.30 -17.79
C GLY A 339 -0.32 34.97 -17.70
N PRO A 340 -0.22 36.23 -18.18
CA PRO A 340 0.99 37.03 -18.07
C PRO A 340 1.41 37.23 -16.61
N PRO A 341 2.71 37.12 -16.27
CA PRO A 341 3.21 37.25 -14.88
C PRO A 341 2.95 38.63 -14.25
N GLN A 342 2.63 39.64 -15.07
CA GLN A 342 2.25 40.99 -14.62
C GLN A 342 0.98 41.01 -13.75
N ILE A 343 0.18 39.93 -13.75
CA ILE A 343 -1.02 39.80 -12.91
C ILE A 343 -0.64 39.66 -11.42
N ASN A 344 0.47 39.00 -11.11
CA ASN A 344 1.01 38.91 -9.76
C ASN A 344 2.55 38.78 -9.79
N PRO A 345 3.29 39.89 -9.58
CA PRO A 345 4.75 39.91 -9.73
C PRO A 345 5.50 39.10 -8.65
N ASP A 346 4.83 38.71 -7.57
CA ASP A 346 5.40 37.90 -6.50
C ASP A 346 5.40 36.39 -6.82
N CYS A 347 4.79 35.99 -7.94
CA CYS A 347 4.73 34.59 -8.38
C CYS A 347 5.81 34.29 -9.44
N ALA A 348 6.54 33.20 -9.23
CA ALA A 348 7.48 32.69 -10.22
C ALA A 348 6.73 32.04 -11.40
N GLU A 349 7.42 31.93 -12.54
CA GLU A 349 6.88 31.24 -13.71
C GLU A 349 6.45 29.81 -13.38
N GLY A 350 5.28 29.40 -13.87
CA GLY A 350 4.67 28.10 -13.61
C GLY A 350 3.91 27.99 -12.28
N GLN A 351 3.86 29.05 -11.46
CA GLN A 351 3.10 29.09 -10.21
C GLN A 351 1.70 29.69 -10.37
N ALA A 352 0.75 29.20 -9.57
CA ALA A 352 -0.61 29.74 -9.52
C ALA A 352 -0.62 31.16 -8.91
N MET A 353 -1.02 32.14 -9.71
CA MET A 353 -1.18 33.53 -9.32
C MET A 353 -2.54 33.79 -8.67
N LEU A 354 -3.58 33.15 -9.22
CA LEU A 354 -4.98 33.33 -8.84
C LEU A 354 -5.68 31.98 -8.75
N GLN A 355 -6.68 31.91 -7.87
CA GLN A 355 -7.60 30.79 -7.76
C GLN A 355 -9.03 31.30 -7.59
N ALA A 356 -9.99 30.57 -8.13
CA ALA A 356 -11.42 30.78 -7.93
C ALA A 356 -12.15 29.43 -7.91
N PRO A 357 -13.01 29.13 -6.91
CA PRO A 357 -13.35 29.94 -5.72
C PRO A 357 -12.16 30.15 -4.76
N LYS A 358 -12.33 31.00 -3.73
CA LYS A 358 -11.23 31.38 -2.83
C LYS A 358 -10.84 30.23 -1.90
N ALA A 359 -9.61 30.22 -1.41
CA ALA A 359 -9.21 29.30 -0.35
C ALA A 359 -10.11 29.44 0.88
N GLY A 360 -10.54 28.32 1.44
CA GLY A 360 -11.48 28.23 2.55
C GLY A 360 -12.95 28.31 2.15
N ASP A 361 -13.28 28.52 0.87
CA ASP A 361 -14.66 28.38 0.40
C ASP A 361 -15.07 26.90 0.41
N SER A 362 -16.37 26.66 0.60
CA SER A 362 -16.94 25.32 0.64
C SER A 362 -17.48 24.94 -0.74
N ALA A 363 -16.98 23.86 -1.33
CA ALA A 363 -17.39 23.37 -2.65
C ALA A 363 -17.80 21.89 -2.59
N ALA A 364 -18.74 21.47 -3.44
CA ALA A 364 -19.11 20.06 -3.52
C ALA A 364 -17.91 19.21 -4.01
N ARG A 365 -17.82 17.96 -3.55
CA ARG A 365 -16.84 17.02 -4.12
C ARG A 365 -17.03 16.88 -5.64
N GLY A 366 -15.93 16.82 -6.37
CA GLY A 366 -15.91 16.81 -7.83
C GLY A 366 -16.06 18.20 -8.48
N SER A 367 -16.22 19.27 -7.68
CA SER A 367 -16.24 20.63 -8.21
C SER A 367 -14.86 21.04 -8.73
N THR A 368 -14.88 21.94 -9.71
CA THR A 368 -13.68 22.45 -10.37
C THR A 368 -13.22 23.75 -9.71
N VAL A 369 -11.93 23.83 -9.41
CA VAL A 369 -11.25 25.05 -8.98
C VAL A 369 -10.43 25.57 -10.15
N MET A 370 -10.73 26.79 -10.58
CA MET A 370 -9.98 27.48 -11.62
C MET A 370 -8.72 28.10 -11.01
N ALA A 371 -7.58 27.92 -11.66
CA ALA A 371 -6.34 28.60 -11.29
C ALA A 371 -5.63 29.19 -12.51
N ILE A 372 -5.07 30.39 -12.36
CA ILE A 372 -4.29 31.07 -13.39
C ILE A 372 -2.81 30.98 -13.02
N PHE A 373 -2.02 30.33 -13.87
CA PHE A 373 -0.58 30.13 -13.69
C PHE A 373 0.21 31.18 -14.46
N ALA A 374 1.28 31.69 -13.84
CA ALA A 374 2.21 32.61 -14.48
C ALA A 374 2.90 31.91 -15.66
N ARG A 375 2.82 32.48 -16.86
CA ARG A 375 3.56 32.00 -18.02
C ARG A 375 4.16 33.18 -18.76
N SER A 376 5.47 33.17 -18.98
CA SER A 376 6.11 34.18 -19.80
C SER A 376 5.67 34.00 -21.25
N THR A 377 5.11 35.04 -21.85
CA THR A 377 4.92 35.10 -23.31
C THR A 377 6.28 35.42 -23.93
N THR A 378 7.01 34.38 -24.33
CA THR A 378 8.13 34.51 -25.30
C THR A 378 7.62 34.87 -26.68
#